data_AF-A0A3M1P4I9-F1
#
_entry.id   AF-A0A3M1P4I9-F1
#
_cell.length_a   1.000
_cell.length_b   1.000
_cell.length_c   1.000
_cell.angle_alpha   90.00
_cell.angle_beta   90.00
_cell.angle_gamma   90.00
#
_symmetry.space_group_name_H-M   'P 1'
#
loop_
_entity.id
_entity.type
_entity.pdbx_description
1 polymer ?
#
loop_
_entity_poly.entity_id
_entity_poly.type
_entity_poly.pdbx_seq_one_letter_code
_entity_poly.pdbx_strand_id
1 'polypeptide(L)' 'AMRQWLGVDSLAYLSVEGLMEAVKTANPSACGYCNACFTANYPVPVEMGVTKEENEW' A
#
# COMPACT_ATOMS: atom_id res chain seq x y z
N ALA A 1 20.09 -0.21 4.26
CA ALA A 1 19.86 0.90 3.31
C ALA A 1 19.00 1.99 3.93
N MET A 2 17.66 1.88 3.99
CA MET A 2 16.79 3.00 4.41
C MET A 2 17.05 3.53 5.83
N ARG A 3 17.13 2.65 6.85
CA ARG A 3 17.45 3.04 8.24
C ARG A 3 18.74 3.88 8.36
N GLN A 4 19.79 3.45 7.65
CA GLN A 4 21.08 4.12 7.64
C GLN A 4 21.01 5.44 6.87
N TRP A 5 20.30 5.47 5.74
CA TRP A 5 20.08 6.69 4.95
C TRP A 5 19.37 7.77 5.77
N LEU A 6 18.40 7.36 6.59
CA LEU A 6 17.69 8.24 7.53
C LEU A 6 18.52 8.61 8.78
N GLY A 7 19.65 7.93 9.06
CA GLY A 7 20.48 8.19 10.24
C GLY A 7 19.85 7.80 11.58
N VAL A 8 18.91 6.85 11.59
CA VAL A 8 18.18 6.45 12.82
C VAL A 8 18.68 5.12 13.40
N ASP A 9 18.55 4.95 14.72
CA ASP A 9 18.98 3.75 15.43
C ASP A 9 18.13 2.53 15.08
N SER A 10 16.83 2.73 14.90
CA SER A 10 15.88 1.67 14.54
C SER A 10 14.87 2.16 13.49
N LEU A 11 14.37 1.22 12.69
CA LEU A 11 13.31 1.44 11.71
C LEU A 11 12.47 0.18 11.64
N ALA A 12 11.15 0.34 11.70
CA ALA A 12 10.19 -0.73 11.51
C ALA A 12 9.05 -0.25 10.60
N TYR A 13 8.48 -1.17 9.84
CA TYR A 13 7.30 -0.92 9.01
C TYR A 13 6.10 -1.62 9.63
N LEU A 14 4.92 -1.02 9.50
CA LEU A 14 3.68 -1.73 9.78
C LEU A 14 3.52 -2.88 8.78
N SER A 15 3.21 -4.08 9.25
CA SER A 15 2.92 -5.21 8.37
C SER A 15 1.64 -4.97 7.59
N VAL A 16 1.55 -5.54 6.39
CA VAL A 16 0.32 -5.44 5.58
C VAL A 16 -0.85 -6.07 6.34
N GLU A 17 -0.63 -7.19 7.02
CA GLU A 17 -1.63 -7.87 7.83
C GLU A 17 -2.15 -6.98 8.96
N GLY A 18 -1.23 -6.32 9.71
CA GLY A 18 -1.59 -5.41 10.79
C GLY A 18 -2.33 -4.16 10.30
N LEU A 19 -1.92 -3.62 9.14
CA LEU A 19 -2.65 -2.55 8.48
C LEU A 19 -4.09 -2.98 8.14
N MET A 20 -4.26 -4.18 7.57
CA MET A 20 -5.58 -4.69 7.16
C MET A 20 -6.50 -4.96 8.36
N GLU A 21 -5.95 -5.42 9.49
CA GLU A 21 -6.70 -5.57 10.75
C GLU A 21 -7.19 -4.22 11.28
N ALA A 22 -6.30 -3.22 11.30
CA ALA A 22 -6.62 -1.88 11.80
C ALA A 22 -7.76 -1.22 10.99
N VAL A 23 -7.68 -1.25 9.65
CA VAL A 23 -8.69 -0.60 8.80
C VAL A 23 -10.05 -1.31 8.84
N LYS A 24 -10.08 -2.65 8.94
CA LYS A 24 -11.33 -3.42 9.08
C LYS A 24 -12.01 -3.15 10.41
N THR A 25 -11.23 -3.01 11.48
CA THR A 25 -11.74 -2.64 12.80
C THR A 25 -12.34 -1.23 12.79
N ALA A 26 -11.70 -0.29 12.09
CA ALA A 26 -12.14 1.10 12.02
C ALA A 26 -13.38 1.32 11.12
N ASN A 27 -13.61 0.46 10.13
CA ASN A 27 -14.75 0.55 9.22
C ASN A 27 -15.40 -0.83 9.01
N PRO A 28 -16.60 -1.08 9.56
CA PRO A 28 -17.29 -2.37 9.51
C PRO A 28 -17.95 -2.67 8.15
N SER A 29 -17.53 -2.00 7.08
CA SER A 29 -18.01 -2.28 5.73
C SER A 29 -17.72 -3.73 5.32
N ALA A 30 -18.63 -4.32 4.56
CA ALA A 30 -18.43 -5.65 3.98
C ALA A 30 -17.41 -5.65 2.81
N CYS A 31 -17.09 -4.48 2.25
CA CYS A 31 -16.11 -4.35 1.18
C CYS A 31 -14.68 -4.42 1.71
N GLY A 32 -13.77 -5.02 0.92
CA GLY A 32 -12.34 -5.05 1.22
C GLY A 32 -11.62 -3.74 0.91
N TYR A 33 -10.33 -3.70 1.23
CA TYR A 33 -9.42 -2.60 0.88
C TYR A 33 -8.37 -3.10 -0.12
N CYS A 34 -8.10 -2.30 -1.15
CA CYS A 34 -6.97 -2.54 -2.03
C CYS A 34 -5.66 -2.36 -1.25
N ASN A 35 -4.74 -3.32 -1.37
CA ASN A 35 -3.41 -3.26 -0.76
C ASN A 35 -2.28 -3.47 -1.77
N ALA A 36 -2.57 -3.31 -3.06
CA ALA A 36 -1.66 -3.60 -4.16
C ALA A 36 -0.36 -2.78 -4.12
N CYS A 37 -0.37 -1.57 -3.56
CA CYS A 37 0.84 -0.77 -3.38
C CYS A 37 1.88 -1.45 -2.47
N PHE A 38 1.46 -2.39 -1.62
CA PHE A 38 2.33 -3.15 -0.72
C PHE A 38 2.57 -4.59 -1.21
N THR A 39 1.60 -5.19 -1.91
CA THR A 39 1.60 -6.62 -2.28
C THR A 39 1.80 -6.89 -3.77
N ALA A 40 1.70 -5.86 -4.61
CA ALA A 40 1.58 -5.94 -6.07
C ALA A 40 0.38 -6.77 -6.59
N ASN A 41 -0.54 -7.19 -5.71
CA ASN A 41 -1.73 -7.95 -6.08
C ASN A 41 -2.90 -7.01 -6.32
N TYR A 42 -3.05 -6.55 -7.56
CA TYR A 42 -4.13 -5.66 -7.96
C TYR A 42 -5.46 -6.44 -8.11
N PRO A 43 -6.58 -5.94 -7.56
CA PRO A 43 -7.90 -6.56 -7.75
C PRO A 43 -8.46 -6.34 -9.17
N VAL A 44 -7.78 -5.51 -9.97
CA VAL A 44 -8.10 -5.21 -11.37
C VAL A 44 -6.83 -5.33 -12.22
N PRO A 45 -6.93 -5.61 -13.53
CA PRO A 45 -5.79 -5.63 -14.43
C PRO A 45 -5.06 -4.28 -14.45
N VAL A 46 -3.72 -4.32 -14.50
CA VAL A 46 -2.89 -3.13 -14.70
C VAL A 46 -2.50 -3.04 -16.17
N GLU A 47 -2.87 -1.94 -16.81
CA GLU A 47 -2.44 -1.65 -18.18
C GLU A 47 -1.04 -1.05 -18.16
N MET A 48 -0.04 -1.85 -18.52
CA MET A 48 1.38 -1.47 -18.47
C MET A 48 1.77 -0.37 -19.48
N GLY A 49 0.89 -0.05 -20.42
CA GLY A 49 1.08 1.04 -21.39
C GLY A 49 0.69 2.41 -20.86
N VAL A 50 -0.02 2.46 -19.72
CA VAL A 50 -0.55 3.70 -19.17
C VAL A 50 0.44 4.31 -18.18
N THR A 51 0.82 5.57 -18.40
CA THR A 51 1.63 6.31 -17.43
C THR A 51 0.76 7.03 -16.42
N LYS A 52 1.33 7.36 -15.27
CA LYS A 52 0.61 8.06 -14.20
C LYS A 52 0.04 9.39 -14.70
N GLU A 53 0.81 10.11 -15.51
CA GLU A 53 0.52 11.46 -15.97
C GLU A 53 -0.45 11.51 -17.16
N GLU A 54 -0.81 10.36 -17.74
CA GLU A 54 -1.54 10.29 -19.02
C GLU A 54 -2.94 10.94 -18.99
N ASN A 55 -3.54 11.06 -17.80
CA ASN A 55 -4.86 11.66 -17.60
C ASN A 55 -4.81 12.90 -16.69
N GLU A 56 -3.64 13.48 -16.47
CA GLU A 56 -3.48 14.73 -15.72
C GLU A 56 -3.70 15.90 -16.70
N TRP A 57 -4.90 16.51 -16.66
CA TRP A 57 -5.29 17.71 -17.42
C TRP A 57 -5.29 18.96 -16.54
#